data_AF-A0A965TDP7-F1
#
_entry.id   AF-A0A965TDP7-F1
#
_cell.length_a   1.000
_cell.length_b   1.000
_cell.length_c   1.000
_cell.angle_alpha   90.00
_cell.angle_beta   90.00
_cell.angle_gamma   90.00
#
_symmetry.space_group_name_H-M   'P 1'
#
loop_
_entity.id
_entity.type
_entity.pdbx_description
1 polymer ?
#
loop_
_entity_poly.entity_id
_entity_poly.type
_entity_poly.pdbx_seq_one_letter_code
_entity_poly.pdbx_strand_id
1 'polypeptide(L)'
;IFSRIRDEYRNVGAKIGDSGSRVMEKSVHTAIKDGFRKATSAIIDGNITTLLGCIVMLFIGGSSIKSFAITLMIGIVISVFTALLVTRVLLYSILEMTKNKPTYYNLYRGGAENE
;
A
#
# COMPACT_ATOMS: atom_id res chain seq x y z
N ILE A 1 0.50 -3.39 -3.70
CA ILE A 1 0.61 -2.18 -2.84
C ILE A 1 1.84 -1.35 -3.15
N PHE A 2 3.04 -1.93 -3.15
CA PHE A 2 4.29 -1.24 -3.51
C PHE A 2 4.23 -0.44 -4.81
N SER A 3 3.69 -0.99 -5.90
CA SER A 3 3.55 -0.23 -7.14
C SER A 3 2.72 1.04 -6.93
N ARG A 4 1.56 0.96 -6.26
CA ARG A 4 0.68 2.12 -6.06
C ARG A 4 1.29 3.15 -5.12
N ILE A 5 1.96 2.69 -4.07
CA ILE A 5 2.73 3.57 -3.18
C ILE A 5 3.83 4.26 -3.98
N ARG A 6 4.66 3.52 -4.73
CA ARG A 6 5.71 4.07 -5.60
C ARG A 6 5.15 5.04 -6.65
N ASP A 7 4.02 4.72 -7.26
CA ASP A 7 3.37 5.56 -8.29
C ASP A 7 2.89 6.88 -7.68
N GLU A 8 2.36 6.85 -6.45
CA GLU A 8 1.98 8.04 -5.69
C GLU A 8 3.21 8.86 -5.26
N TYR A 9 4.26 8.21 -4.76
CA TYR A 9 5.54 8.87 -4.43
C TYR A 9 6.19 9.51 -5.65
N ARG A 10 6.14 8.88 -6.83
CA ARG A 10 6.66 9.44 -8.08
C ARG A 10 5.84 10.62 -8.57
N ASN A 11 4.51 10.55 -8.48
CA ASN A 11 3.62 11.66 -8.80
C ASN A 11 3.87 12.87 -7.88
N VAL A 12 4.08 12.59 -6.60
CA VAL A 12 4.48 13.59 -5.61
C VAL A 12 5.87 14.18 -5.92
N GLY A 13 6.86 13.36 -6.25
CA GLY A 13 8.20 13.85 -6.62
C GLY A 13 8.18 14.76 -7.87
N ALA A 14 7.35 14.45 -8.86
CA ALA A 14 7.16 15.29 -10.05
C ALA A 14 6.53 16.65 -9.73
N LYS A 15 5.65 16.72 -8.72
CA LYS A 15 5.05 17.99 -8.25
C LYS A 15 5.99 18.83 -7.38
N ILE A 16 7.03 18.24 -6.79
CA ILE A 16 7.90 18.92 -5.82
C ILE A 16 9.21 19.44 -6.44
N GLY A 17 9.50 19.11 -7.71
CA GLY A 17 10.59 19.75 -8.46
C GLY A 17 10.53 21.29 -8.50
N ASP A 18 9.42 21.90 -8.07
CA ASP A 18 9.13 23.34 -8.10
C ASP A 18 8.93 23.98 -6.70
N SER A 19 9.03 23.25 -5.59
CA SER A 19 8.72 23.82 -4.25
C SER A 19 9.54 23.19 -3.12
N GLY A 20 10.40 23.98 -2.47
CA GLY A 20 11.40 23.48 -1.52
C GLY A 20 10.89 22.84 -0.21
N SER A 21 11.81 22.24 0.56
CA SER A 21 11.75 22.28 2.02
C SER A 21 10.60 21.52 2.70
N ARG A 22 9.57 22.28 3.04
CA ARG A 22 8.51 21.89 3.98
C ARG A 22 7.34 21.20 3.28
N VAL A 23 7.27 21.28 1.95
CA VAL A 23 6.24 20.62 1.14
C VAL A 23 6.50 19.11 1.04
N MET A 24 7.77 18.70 0.97
CA MET A 24 8.18 17.28 0.90
C MET A 24 7.66 16.43 2.05
N GLU A 25 7.80 16.90 3.30
CA GLU A 25 7.44 16.10 4.47
C GLU A 25 5.92 15.86 4.55
N LYS A 26 5.11 16.91 4.35
CA LYS A 26 3.64 16.79 4.29
C LYS A 26 3.18 15.95 3.10
N SER A 27 3.90 16.02 1.98
CA SER A 27 3.56 15.30 0.77
C SER A 27 3.88 13.81 0.86
N VAL A 28 4.98 13.42 1.53
CA VAL A 28 5.34 12.02 1.77
C VAL A 28 4.28 11.30 2.62
N HIS A 29 3.85 11.90 3.73
CA HIS A 29 2.79 11.31 4.58
C HIS A 29 1.46 11.16 3.81
N THR A 30 1.13 12.14 2.97
CA THR A 30 -0.07 12.12 2.12
C THR A 30 0.04 11.04 1.02
N ALA A 31 1.21 10.91 0.39
CA ALA A 31 1.49 9.90 -0.63
C ALA A 31 1.35 8.47 -0.10
N ILE A 32 1.84 8.21 1.13
CA ILE A 32 1.68 6.90 1.77
C ILE A 32 0.20 6.59 1.99
N LYS A 33 -0.55 7.54 2.54
CA LYS A 33 -1.98 7.36 2.86
C LYS A 33 -2.82 7.13 1.60
N ASP A 34 -2.58 7.92 0.56
CA ASP A 34 -3.31 7.81 -0.71
C ASP A 34 -2.89 6.55 -1.49
N GLY A 35 -1.59 6.22 -1.51
CA GLY A 35 -1.08 4.99 -2.09
C GLY A 35 -1.64 3.74 -1.42
N PHE A 36 -1.80 3.76 -0.09
CA PHE A 36 -2.41 2.65 0.66
C PHE A 36 -3.91 2.49 0.36
N ARG A 37 -4.65 3.59 0.28
CA ARG A 37 -6.09 3.56 -0.07
C ARG A 37 -6.32 3.01 -1.47
N LYS A 38 -5.58 3.51 -2.47
CA LYS A 38 -5.66 3.03 -3.86
C LYS A 38 -5.24 1.57 -3.99
N ALA A 39 -4.18 1.17 -3.29
CA ALA A 39 -3.72 -0.21 -3.32
C ALA A 39 -4.70 -1.19 -2.67
N THR A 40 -5.31 -0.80 -1.55
CA THR A 40 -6.27 -1.64 -0.83
C THR A 40 -7.52 -1.86 -1.68
N SER A 41 -8.06 -0.80 -2.30
CA SER A 41 -9.19 -0.92 -3.25
C SER A 41 -8.85 -1.87 -4.39
N ALA A 42 -7.70 -1.67 -5.05
CA ALA A 42 -7.29 -2.52 -6.18
C ALA A 42 -7.10 -4.00 -5.80
N ILE A 43 -6.70 -4.31 -4.55
CA ILE A 43 -6.61 -5.69 -4.08
C ILE A 43 -8.00 -6.27 -3.84
N ILE A 44 -8.89 -5.52 -3.19
CA ILE A 44 -10.25 -5.98 -2.91
C ILE A 44 -10.98 -6.23 -4.23
N ASP A 45 -10.90 -5.28 -5.16
CA ASP A 45 -11.50 -5.39 -6.50
C ASP A 45 -10.88 -6.53 -7.32
N GLY A 46 -9.60 -6.85 -7.10
CA GLY A 46 -8.94 -7.99 -7.75
C GLY A 46 -9.40 -9.36 -7.21
N ASN A 47 -9.79 -9.43 -5.93
CA ASN A 47 -10.23 -10.68 -5.28
C ASN A 47 -11.76 -10.86 -5.30
N ILE A 48 -12.52 -9.78 -5.54
CA ILE A 48 -13.99 -9.83 -5.56
C ILE A 48 -14.53 -10.74 -6.67
N THR A 49 -13.88 -10.74 -7.84
CA THR A 49 -14.23 -11.61 -8.96
C THR A 49 -14.06 -13.09 -8.58
N THR A 50 -13.03 -13.42 -7.81
CA THR A 50 -12.82 -14.79 -7.31
C THR A 50 -13.85 -15.17 -6.25
N LEU A 51 -14.22 -14.24 -5.36
CA LEU A 51 -15.30 -14.47 -4.39
C LEU A 51 -16.64 -14.69 -5.08
N LEU A 52 -16.96 -13.92 -6.12
CA LEU A 52 -18.13 -14.16 -6.96
C LEU A 52 -18.11 -15.56 -7.60
N GLY A 53 -16.95 -15.98 -8.11
CA GLY A 53 -16.76 -17.35 -8.61
C GLY A 53 -17.00 -18.41 -7.54
N CYS A 54 -16.51 -18.20 -6.31
CA CYS A 54 -16.75 -19.10 -5.18
C CYS A 54 -18.24 -19.18 -4.84
N ILE A 55 -18.94 -18.04 -4.82
CA ILE A 55 -20.39 -17.98 -4.58
C ILE A 55 -21.13 -18.82 -5.62
N VAL A 56 -20.82 -18.64 -6.91
CA VAL A 56 -21.42 -19.42 -8.00
C VAL A 56 -21.11 -20.91 -7.85
N MET A 57 -19.86 -21.27 -7.50
CA MET A 57 -19.46 -22.65 -7.22
C MET A 57 -20.21 -23.26 -6.03
N LEU A 58 -20.59 -22.49 -5.02
CA LEU A 58 -21.39 -22.99 -3.89
C LEU A 58 -22.83 -23.33 -4.29
N PHE A 59 -23.41 -22.55 -5.22
CA PHE A 59 -24.77 -22.76 -5.72
C PHE A 59 -24.87 -23.89 -6.74
N ILE A 60 -23.97 -23.92 -7.72
CA ILE A 60 -24.04 -24.85 -8.87
C ILE A 60 -23.12 -26.07 -8.67
N GLY A 61 -22.14 -26.01 -7.76
CA GLY A 61 -21.16 -27.07 -7.58
C GLY A 61 -21.69 -28.29 -6.82
N GLY A 62 -21.14 -29.46 -7.15
CA GLY A 62 -21.34 -30.70 -6.39
C GLY A 62 -20.64 -30.68 -5.03
N SER A 63 -20.87 -31.72 -4.22
CA SER A 63 -20.37 -31.84 -2.84
C SER A 63 -18.87 -31.56 -2.69
N SER A 64 -18.02 -32.08 -3.60
CA SER A 64 -16.58 -31.85 -3.57
C SER A 64 -16.16 -30.43 -3.97
N ILE A 65 -16.93 -29.76 -4.84
CA ILE A 65 -16.62 -28.41 -5.32
C ILE A 65 -16.97 -27.38 -4.23
N LYS A 66 -18.01 -27.65 -3.42
CA LYS A 66 -18.41 -26.77 -2.31
C LYS A 66 -17.33 -26.65 -1.25
N SER A 67 -16.71 -27.76 -0.85
CA SER A 67 -15.60 -27.78 0.12
C SER A 67 -14.33 -27.11 -0.43
N PHE A 68 -14.08 -27.23 -1.74
CA PHE A 68 -13.01 -26.48 -2.40
C PHE A 68 -13.27 -24.96 -2.38
N ALA A 69 -14.48 -24.53 -2.74
CA ALA A 69 -14.86 -23.11 -2.75
C ALA A 69 -14.76 -22.45 -1.36
N ILE A 70 -15.13 -23.18 -0.29
CA ILE A 70 -15.00 -22.69 1.09
C ILE A 70 -13.53 -22.47 1.46
N THR A 71 -12.66 -23.44 1.15
CA THR A 71 -11.21 -23.32 1.40
C THR A 71 -10.61 -22.14 0.64
N LEU A 72 -11.01 -21.95 -0.63
CA LEU A 72 -10.54 -20.85 -1.46
C LEU A 72 -10.94 -19.48 -0.89
N MET A 73 -12.21 -19.35 -0.44
CA MET A 73 -12.72 -18.13 0.17
C MET A 73 -11.97 -17.76 1.46
N ILE A 74 -11.71 -18.74 2.33
CA ILE A 74 -10.90 -18.54 3.54
C ILE A 74 -9.47 -18.13 3.18
N GLY A 75 -8.87 -18.78 2.18
CA GLY A 75 -7.54 -18.45 1.68
C GLY A 75 -7.42 -17.01 1.16
N ILE A 76 -8.44 -16.50 0.46
CA ILE A 76 -8.48 -15.12 -0.03
C ILE A 76 -8.51 -14.13 1.15
N VAL A 77 -9.36 -14.37 2.15
CA VAL A 77 -9.45 -13.49 3.33
C VAL A 77 -8.12 -13.42 4.06
N ILE A 78 -7.48 -14.59 4.30
CA ILE A 78 -6.16 -14.67 4.94
C ILE A 78 -5.09 -13.98 4.09
N SER A 79 -5.13 -14.15 2.76
CA SER A 79 -4.19 -13.54 1.82
C SER A 79 -4.27 -12.01 1.84
N VAL A 80 -5.47 -11.44 1.74
CA VAL A 80 -5.69 -9.98 1.79
C VAL A 80 -5.25 -9.41 3.14
N PHE A 81 -5.61 -10.09 4.24
CA PHE A 81 -5.18 -9.68 5.58
C PHE A 81 -3.65 -9.68 5.72
N THR A 82 -3.00 -10.77 5.30
CA THR A 82 -1.53 -10.91 5.32
C THR A 82 -0.87 -9.83 4.45
N ALA A 83 -1.40 -9.54 3.26
CA ALA A 83 -0.85 -8.50 2.39
C ALA A 83 -0.89 -7.10 3.03
N LEU A 84 -1.96 -6.77 3.77
CA LEU A 84 -2.07 -5.50 4.49
C LEU A 84 -1.11 -5.44 5.69
N LEU A 85 -1.01 -6.50 6.48
CA LEU A 85 -0.09 -6.60 7.61
C LEU A 85 1.37 -6.48 7.16
N VAL A 86 1.78 -7.28 6.18
CA VAL A 86 3.15 -7.28 5.65
C VAL A 86 3.51 -5.89 5.12
N THR A 87 2.59 -5.21 4.44
CA THR A 87 2.84 -3.84 3.96
C THR A 87 3.06 -2.87 5.11
N ARG A 88 2.28 -2.95 6.19
CA ARG A 88 2.44 -2.08 7.36
C ARG A 88 3.81 -2.27 8.01
N VAL A 89 4.21 -3.52 8.22
CA VAL A 89 5.51 -3.87 8.81
C VAL A 89 6.66 -3.39 7.91
N LEU A 90 6.57 -3.68 6.61
CA LEU A 90 7.63 -3.33 5.66
C LEU A 90 7.81 -1.82 5.51
N LEU A 91 6.71 -1.04 5.49
CA LEU A 91 6.78 0.43 5.47
C LEU A 91 7.42 0.98 6.74
N TYR A 92 7.06 0.45 7.91
CA TYR A 92 7.65 0.87 9.18
C TYR A 92 9.16 0.59 9.20
N SER A 93 9.58 -0.62 8.82
CA SER A 93 11.00 -0.98 8.74
C SER A 93 11.78 -0.11 7.74
N ILE A 94 11.21 0.23 6.57
CA ILE A 94 11.88 1.15 5.63
C ILE A 94 12.07 2.53 6.26
N LEU A 95 11.04 3.08 6.91
CA LEU A 95 11.12 4.40 7.53
C LEU A 95 12.17 4.44 8.65
N GLU A 96 12.27 3.38 9.46
CA GLU A 96 13.31 3.24 10.48
C GLU A 96 14.72 3.16 9.88
N MET A 97 14.89 2.40 8.79
CA MET A 97 16.17 2.33 8.07
C MET A 97 16.57 3.68 7.45
N THR A 98 15.61 4.45 6.93
CA THR A 98 15.87 5.80 6.39
C THR A 98 16.24 6.79 7.48
N LYS A 99 15.66 6.68 8.68
CA LYS A 99 15.95 7.58 9.81
C LYS A 99 17.41 7.46 10.30
N ASN A 100 18.07 6.33 10.08
CA ASN A 100 19.45 6.06 10.50
C ASN A 100 20.54 6.61 9.56
N LYS A 101 20.18 7.35 8.49
CA LYS A 101 21.12 8.16 7.69
C LYS A 101 20.85 9.66 7.87
N PRO A 102 21.50 10.34 8.82
CA PRO A 102 21.22 11.76 9.15
C PRO A 102 21.62 12.76 8.05
N THR A 103 22.30 12.32 6.99
CA THR A 103 22.86 13.21 5.96
C THR A 103 21.80 13.94 5.12
N TYR A 104 20.58 13.40 4.96
CA TYR A 104 19.53 14.06 4.17
C TYR A 104 18.61 14.97 4.99
N TYR A 105 18.46 14.73 6.30
CA TYR A 105 17.62 15.55 7.18
C TYR A 105 18.26 16.92 7.48
N ASN A 106 19.59 16.96 7.57
CA ASN A 106 20.35 18.19 7.81
C ASN A 106 20.43 19.12 6.58
N LEU A 107 20.20 18.61 5.36
CA LEU A 107 20.16 19.44 4.14
C LEU A 107 18.81 20.19 3.99
N TYR A 108 17.73 19.64 4.54
CA TYR A 108 16.40 20.28 4.53
C TYR A 108 16.21 21.25 5.70
N ARG A 109 16.91 21.05 6.83
CA ARG A 109 16.89 21.95 8.00
C ARG A 109 17.82 23.15 7.87
N GLY A 110 18.95 23.02 7.16
CA GLY A 110 19.94 24.10 7.00
C GLY A 110 19.50 25.27 6.10
N GLY A 111 18.39 25.13 5.36
CA GLY A 111 17.82 26.20 4.54
C GLY A 111 16.69 27.00 5.19
N ALA A 112 16.28 26.66 6.42
CA ALA A 112 15.18 27.33 7.13
C ALA A 112 15.65 28.18 8.32
N GLU A 113 16.95 28.29 8.56
CA GLU A 113 17.55 29.16 9.58
C GLU A 113 18.23 30.41 8.97
N ASN A 114 18.11 30.64 7.65
CA ASN A 114 18.70 31.79 6.96
C ASN A 114 17.69 32.55 6.07
N GLU A 115 16.44 32.67 6.50
CA GLU A 115 15.52 33.71 6.00
C GLU A 115 14.56 34.16 7.09
#